data_AF-A0A969I3W9-F1
#
_entry.id   AF-A0A969I3W9-F1
#
_cell.length_a   1.000
_cell.length_b   1.000
_cell.length_c   1.000
_cell.angle_alpha   90.00
_cell.angle_beta   90.00
_cell.angle_gamma   90.00
#
_symmetry.space_group_name_H-M   'P 1'
#
loop_
_entity.id
_entity.type
_entity.pdbx_description
1 polymer ?
#
loop_
_entity_poly.entity_id
_entity_poly.type
_entity_poly.pdbx_seq_one_letter_code
_entity_poly.pdbx_strand_id
1 'polypeptide(L)'
;MRTLELDYFADSLALAACSNTLVAIDASLPAADQLAAGLQPGAALLWLRAGDRLTQIADHLEQHPGYRRLHLVSHGAPGQIHLGEQVINAATLRAQATTLRRWRAAMMDGFDLLLYGCQVAQGKSGRDFLQTWHDLTGARLAASTTLIGQAALGGNWDLDAGDRHAAAQLAFTPALQRTYPGLFVGTVADLVAAINAANADPVSPDVITLNPGVTFNFTSAAETNAFFGPLGLPAIIGNTTIVGSGSTFQRDASASAFRFLLTGGLTAAESTNANVTISDLTLTGGFAGGVGGSADDGGAIFNSGGTLTLNNLTITANTANDDGGGIASVGTADRAAALTITGTTISNNIAIGASLNDGGGGIDVDANTDEGALAQR
;
A
#
# COMPACT_ATOMS: atom_id res chain seq x y z
N MET A 1 52.18 -9.07 -9.58
CA MET A 1 52.31 -7.99 -8.58
C MET A 1 51.48 -6.76 -8.91
N ARG A 2 51.37 -6.31 -10.18
CA ARG A 2 50.55 -5.12 -10.54
C ARG A 2 49.02 -5.24 -10.37
N THR A 3 48.44 -6.44 -10.38
CA THR A 3 46.98 -6.63 -10.30
C THR A 3 46.44 -6.53 -8.87
N LEU A 4 47.19 -7.02 -7.87
CA LEU A 4 46.77 -7.01 -6.46
C LEU A 4 46.85 -5.62 -5.81
N GLU A 5 47.76 -4.75 -6.26
CA GLU A 5 47.82 -3.36 -5.78
C GLU A 5 46.67 -2.51 -6.36
N LEU A 6 46.30 -2.71 -7.63
CA LEU A 6 45.19 -1.99 -8.27
C LEU A 6 43.82 -2.33 -7.63
N ASP A 7 43.58 -3.60 -7.29
CA ASP A 7 42.37 -4.02 -6.59
C ASP A 7 42.34 -3.47 -5.15
N TYR A 8 43.48 -3.43 -4.45
CA TYR A 8 43.57 -2.86 -3.09
C TYR A 8 43.34 -1.34 -3.05
N PHE A 9 43.82 -0.60 -4.06
CA PHE A 9 43.54 0.83 -4.17
C PHE A 9 42.09 1.12 -4.57
N ALA A 10 41.48 0.30 -5.43
CA ALA A 10 40.06 0.42 -5.76
C ALA A 10 39.15 0.08 -4.57
N ASP A 11 39.45 -0.97 -3.81
CA ASP A 11 38.70 -1.35 -2.60
C ASP A 11 38.87 -0.33 -1.47
N SER A 12 40.07 0.23 -1.28
CA SER A 12 40.30 1.27 -0.26
C SER A 12 39.69 2.62 -0.63
N LEU A 13 39.63 2.98 -1.92
CA LEU A 13 38.89 4.14 -2.41
C LEU A 13 37.36 3.93 -2.33
N ALA A 14 36.87 2.72 -2.56
CA ALA A 14 35.46 2.37 -2.38
C ALA A 14 35.05 2.37 -0.90
N LEU A 15 35.89 1.83 0.01
CA LEU A 15 35.70 1.91 1.47
C LEU A 15 35.64 3.36 1.97
N ALA A 16 36.41 4.26 1.36
CA ALA A 16 36.43 5.69 1.70
C ALA A 16 35.27 6.49 1.05
N ALA A 17 34.65 5.98 -0.02
CA ALA A 17 33.64 6.72 -0.79
C ALA A 17 32.30 6.90 -0.06
N CYS A 18 31.97 6.03 0.91
CA CYS A 18 30.71 6.09 1.66
C CYS A 18 30.84 6.20 3.19
N SER A 19 32.03 6.48 3.73
CA SER A 19 32.32 6.44 5.19
C SER A 19 31.49 7.36 6.08
N ASN A 20 30.71 8.29 5.53
CA ASN A 20 29.75 9.15 6.24
C ASN A 20 28.31 9.01 5.70
N THR A 21 27.96 7.80 5.25
CA THR A 21 26.64 7.48 4.68
C THR A 21 25.88 6.54 5.61
N LEU A 22 24.67 6.93 5.98
CA LEU A 22 23.70 6.08 6.65
C LEU A 22 22.64 5.62 5.66
N VAL A 23 22.32 4.33 5.67
CA VAL A 23 21.19 3.76 4.95
C VAL A 23 20.20 3.24 5.99
N ALA A 24 19.08 3.93 6.12
CA ALA A 24 17.97 3.53 6.97
C ALA A 24 16.94 2.77 6.10
N ILE A 25 16.78 1.47 6.36
CA ILE A 25 15.87 0.60 5.61
C ILE A 25 14.67 0.26 6.50
N ASP A 26 13.47 0.53 5.99
CA ASP A 26 12.26 0.00 6.60
C ASP A 26 12.21 -1.53 6.45
N ALA A 27 12.17 -2.21 7.59
CA ALA A 27 12.16 -3.67 7.66
C ALA A 27 10.89 -4.30 7.08
N SER A 28 9.84 -3.50 6.78
CA SER A 28 8.63 -3.96 6.10
C SER A 28 8.84 -4.26 4.61
N LEU A 29 9.91 -3.72 3.99
CA LEU A 29 10.17 -3.87 2.56
C LEU A 29 10.38 -5.34 2.15
N PRO A 30 9.88 -5.75 0.98
CA PRO A 30 10.10 -7.09 0.46
C PRO A 30 11.59 -7.32 0.20
N ALA A 31 12.07 -8.53 0.51
CA ALA A 31 13.48 -8.91 0.36
C ALA A 31 14.47 -7.89 0.97
N ALA A 32 14.09 -7.27 2.10
CA ALA A 32 14.91 -6.31 2.82
C ALA A 32 16.35 -6.81 3.09
N ASP A 33 16.54 -8.09 3.40
CA ASP A 33 17.87 -8.68 3.60
C ASP A 33 18.77 -8.58 2.36
N GLN A 34 18.20 -8.65 1.15
CA GLN A 34 18.96 -8.43 -0.09
C GLN A 34 19.37 -6.96 -0.24
N LEU A 35 18.50 -6.02 0.15
CA LEU A 35 18.83 -4.59 0.17
C LEU A 35 20.02 -4.31 1.09
N ALA A 36 20.00 -4.88 2.30
CA ALA A 36 21.09 -4.77 3.27
C ALA A 36 22.39 -5.41 2.77
N ALA A 37 22.32 -6.57 2.09
CA ALA A 37 23.49 -7.23 1.53
C ALA A 37 24.10 -6.47 0.33
N GLY A 38 23.31 -5.63 -0.34
CA GLY A 38 23.72 -4.94 -1.57
C GLY A 38 24.06 -3.46 -1.40
N LEU A 39 24.28 -3.00 -0.17
CA LEU A 39 24.73 -1.63 0.10
C LEU A 39 26.11 -1.35 -0.51
N GLN A 40 26.35 -0.09 -0.86
CA GLN A 40 27.69 0.37 -1.22
C GLN A 40 28.68 0.11 -0.06
N PRO A 41 29.92 -0.35 -0.35
CA PRO A 41 30.93 -0.57 0.68
C PRO A 41 31.14 0.67 1.56
N GLY A 42 31.21 0.48 2.88
CA GLY A 42 31.44 1.55 3.85
C GLY A 42 30.18 2.31 4.29
N ALA A 43 29.00 2.03 3.73
CA ALA A 43 27.75 2.58 4.24
C ALA A 43 27.34 1.90 5.56
N ALA A 44 26.87 2.70 6.53
CA ALA A 44 26.27 2.19 7.76
C ALA A 44 24.80 1.83 7.53
N LEU A 45 24.33 0.75 8.15
CA LEU A 45 22.94 0.29 8.07
C LEU A 45 22.19 0.57 9.37
N LEU A 46 20.98 1.12 9.26
CA LEU A 46 19.98 1.19 10.32
C LEU A 46 18.71 0.47 9.86
N TRP A 47 18.26 -0.50 10.65
CA TRP A 47 16.95 -1.12 10.47
C TRP A 47 15.87 -0.33 11.18
N LEU A 48 14.87 0.14 10.44
CA LEU A 48 13.68 0.79 11.02
C LEU A 48 12.64 -0.29 11.31
N ARG A 49 12.30 -0.43 12.60
CA ARG A 49 11.36 -1.44 13.09
C ARG A 49 10.09 -0.78 13.65
N ALA A 50 9.20 -1.58 14.22
CA ALA A 50 7.96 -1.11 14.84
C ALA A 50 8.20 0.05 15.84
N GLY A 51 7.19 0.91 15.96
CA GLY A 51 7.26 2.16 16.73
C GLY A 51 7.52 3.39 15.87
N ASP A 52 7.93 4.49 16.48
CA ASP A 52 8.20 5.75 15.78
C ASP A 52 9.55 5.68 15.05
N ARG A 53 9.48 5.47 13.73
CA ARG A 53 10.67 5.29 12.89
C ARG A 53 11.41 6.60 12.61
N LEU A 54 10.76 7.77 12.69
CA LEU A 54 11.46 9.05 12.57
C LEU A 54 12.30 9.35 13.81
N THR A 55 11.79 8.96 14.99
CA THR A 55 12.53 9.04 16.25
C THR A 55 13.68 8.04 16.28
N GLN A 56 13.52 6.82 15.78
CA GLN A 56 14.63 5.85 15.63
C GLN A 56 15.82 6.43 14.83
N ILE A 57 15.53 7.12 13.72
CA ILE A 57 16.57 7.79 12.93
C ILE A 57 17.22 8.92 13.74
N ALA A 58 16.42 9.74 14.43
CA ALA A 58 16.94 10.85 15.25
C ALA A 58 17.92 10.32 16.32
N ASP A 59 17.51 9.30 17.06
CA ASP A 59 18.31 8.70 18.12
C ASP A 59 19.63 8.11 17.58
N HIS A 60 19.58 7.45 16.42
CA HIS A 60 20.78 6.89 15.79
C HIS A 60 21.76 7.98 15.33
N LEU A 61 21.24 9.05 14.71
CA LEU A 61 22.06 10.17 14.24
C LEU A 61 22.74 10.89 15.41
N GLU A 62 22.05 11.07 16.54
CA GLU A 62 22.61 11.70 17.74
C GLU A 62 23.72 10.85 18.39
N GLN A 63 23.57 9.53 18.38
CA GLN A 63 24.58 8.60 18.91
C GLN A 63 25.80 8.46 17.98
N HIS A 64 25.63 8.73 16.69
CA HIS A 64 26.66 8.55 15.66
C HIS A 64 26.76 9.82 14.78
N PRO A 65 27.26 10.94 15.33
CA PRO A 65 27.35 12.18 14.58
C PRO A 65 28.36 12.09 13.44
N GLY A 66 28.20 12.96 12.44
CA GLY A 66 29.15 13.09 11.33
C GLY A 66 28.69 12.49 9.99
N TYR A 67 27.47 11.93 9.94
CA TYR A 67 26.86 11.58 8.66
C TYR A 67 26.65 12.82 7.78
N ARG A 68 27.03 12.69 6.52
CA ARG A 68 26.79 13.70 5.46
C ARG A 68 25.65 13.29 4.54
N ARG A 69 25.24 12.01 4.59
CA ARG A 69 24.19 11.46 3.76
C ARG A 69 23.32 10.48 4.51
N LEU A 70 22.02 10.61 4.34
CA LEU A 70 21.01 9.66 4.74
C LEU A 70 20.27 9.16 3.50
N HIS A 71 20.31 7.86 3.28
CA HIS A 71 19.42 7.15 2.38
C HIS A 71 18.28 6.57 3.19
N LEU A 72 17.06 6.99 2.93
CA LEU A 72 15.86 6.45 3.57
C LEU A 72 15.10 5.58 2.57
N VAL A 73 14.98 4.29 2.88
CA VAL A 73 14.48 3.26 1.97
C VAL A 73 13.16 2.72 2.52
N SER A 74 12.10 2.89 1.73
CA SER A 74 10.71 2.69 2.16
C SER A 74 9.77 2.47 0.97
N HIS A 75 8.52 2.10 1.22
CA HIS A 75 7.48 2.27 0.22
C HIS A 75 7.19 3.77 0.01
N GLY A 76 6.68 4.15 -1.17
CA GLY A 76 6.41 5.56 -1.47
C GLY A 76 5.22 5.77 -2.39
N ALA A 77 4.59 6.94 -2.29
CA ALA A 77 3.54 7.42 -3.18
C ALA A 77 3.71 8.94 -3.40
N PRO A 78 3.04 9.57 -4.38
CA PRO A 78 3.21 10.99 -4.64
C PRO A 78 2.99 11.88 -3.40
N GLY A 79 4.05 12.54 -2.94
CA GLY A 79 4.01 13.43 -1.78
C GLY A 79 4.13 12.75 -0.40
N GLN A 80 4.48 11.45 -0.35
CA GLN A 80 4.63 10.73 0.91
C GLN A 80 5.54 9.50 0.82
N ILE A 81 6.12 9.12 1.96
CA ILE A 81 6.74 7.80 2.16
C ILE A 81 6.01 7.02 3.24
N HIS A 82 6.10 5.70 3.21
CA HIS A 82 5.52 4.82 4.23
C HIS A 82 6.63 4.14 5.01
N LEU A 83 6.69 4.45 6.31
CA LEU A 83 7.60 3.81 7.26
C LEU A 83 6.76 2.86 8.12
N GLY A 84 6.61 1.62 7.63
CA GLY A 84 5.58 0.64 7.96
C GLY A 84 4.20 1.28 7.94
N GLU A 85 3.51 1.26 9.08
CA GLU A 85 2.17 1.84 9.19
C GLU A 85 2.16 3.39 9.22
N GLN A 86 3.32 4.05 9.37
CA GLN A 86 3.39 5.50 9.43
C GLN A 86 3.45 6.12 8.03
N VAL A 87 2.41 6.87 7.66
CA VAL A 87 2.44 7.74 6.48
C VAL A 87 3.15 9.04 6.80
N ILE A 88 4.31 9.26 6.18
CA ILE A 88 5.08 10.49 6.30
C ILE A 88 4.80 11.37 5.09
N ASN A 89 3.95 12.37 5.27
CA ASN A 89 3.62 13.39 4.28
C ASN A 89 3.93 14.80 4.82
N ALA A 90 3.61 15.86 4.07
CA ALA A 90 3.92 17.23 4.49
C ALA A 90 3.25 17.64 5.83
N ALA A 91 2.06 17.11 6.14
CA ALA A 91 1.40 17.37 7.43
C ALA A 91 2.12 16.64 8.57
N THR A 92 2.46 15.36 8.38
CA THR A 92 3.24 14.57 9.34
C THR A 92 4.59 15.21 9.62
N LEU A 93 5.32 15.67 8.58
CA LEU A 93 6.61 16.34 8.73
C LEU A 93 6.50 17.61 9.59
N ARG A 94 5.46 18.44 9.37
CA ARG A 94 5.23 19.65 10.18
C ARG A 94 4.88 19.31 11.62
N ALA A 95 4.06 18.30 11.86
CA ALA A 95 3.75 17.81 13.20
C ALA A 95 5.00 17.27 13.92
N GLN A 96 5.92 16.66 13.17
CA GLN A 96 7.18 16.08 13.66
C GLN A 96 8.38 17.03 13.54
N ALA A 97 8.15 18.35 13.40
CA ALA A 97 9.22 19.32 13.21
C ALA A 97 10.28 19.30 14.33
N THR A 98 9.90 18.98 15.57
CA THR A 98 10.85 18.82 16.68
C THR A 98 11.81 17.67 16.45
N THR A 99 11.30 16.51 16.01
CA THR A 99 12.11 15.33 15.69
C THR A 99 13.05 15.62 14.50
N LEU A 100 12.57 16.30 13.47
CA LEU A 100 13.38 16.65 12.30
C LEU A 100 14.49 17.68 12.61
N ARG A 101 14.26 18.58 13.58
CA ARG A 101 15.33 19.48 14.08
C ARG A 101 16.47 18.71 14.75
N ARG A 102 16.18 17.57 15.38
CA ARG A 102 17.22 16.68 15.95
C ARG A 102 18.11 16.11 14.86
N TRP A 103 17.53 15.69 13.73
CA TRP A 103 18.31 15.21 12.58
C TRP A 103 19.26 16.28 12.08
N ARG A 104 18.76 17.51 11.90
CA ARG A 104 19.58 18.65 11.47
C ARG A 104 20.73 18.93 12.44
N ALA A 105 20.50 18.86 13.74
CA ALA A 105 21.53 19.12 14.74
C ALA A 105 22.63 18.04 14.78
N ALA A 106 22.27 16.80 14.46
CA ALA A 106 23.17 15.65 14.49
C ALA A 106 23.96 15.43 13.18
N MET A 107 23.45 15.95 12.06
CA MET A 107 24.05 15.80 10.73
C MET A 107 24.90 17.02 10.34
N MET A 108 25.78 16.81 9.35
CA MET A 108 26.55 17.91 8.76
C MET A 108 25.63 18.91 8.04
N ASP A 109 25.96 20.21 8.08
CA ASP A 109 25.19 21.24 7.37
C ASP A 109 25.06 20.93 5.87
N GLY A 110 23.84 21.08 5.34
CA GLY A 110 23.55 20.81 3.93
C GLY A 110 23.68 19.34 3.53
N PHE A 111 23.49 18.41 4.48
CA PHE A 111 23.51 16.96 4.24
C PHE A 111 22.55 16.53 3.14
N ASP A 112 22.84 15.39 2.52
CA ASP A 112 22.01 14.80 1.49
C ASP A 112 20.97 13.87 2.12
N LEU A 113 19.70 14.03 1.73
CA LEU A 113 18.62 13.11 2.10
C LEU A 113 18.02 12.52 0.82
N LEU A 114 18.31 11.25 0.58
CA LEU A 114 17.82 10.53 -0.58
C LEU A 114 16.67 9.62 -0.15
N LEU A 115 15.49 9.84 -0.72
CA LEU A 115 14.29 9.08 -0.42
C LEU A 115 14.07 8.04 -1.51
N TYR A 116 14.23 6.76 -1.15
CA TYR A 116 13.86 5.66 -2.01
C TYR A 116 12.46 5.21 -1.63
N GLY A 117 11.54 5.48 -2.54
CA GLY A 117 10.16 5.04 -2.52
C GLY A 117 9.57 5.35 -3.88
N CYS A 118 8.59 4.58 -4.32
CA CYS A 118 7.98 4.78 -5.63
C CYS A 118 7.29 6.16 -5.72
N GLN A 119 7.58 6.92 -6.76
CA GLN A 119 6.83 8.12 -7.17
C GLN A 119 6.74 9.23 -6.09
N VAL A 120 7.59 9.23 -5.07
CA VAL A 120 7.54 10.17 -3.93
C VAL A 120 7.51 11.63 -4.38
N ALA A 121 8.25 11.96 -5.43
CA ALA A 121 8.36 13.31 -5.98
C ALA A 121 7.42 13.58 -7.17
N GLN A 122 6.54 12.64 -7.52
CA GLN A 122 5.65 12.79 -8.65
C GLN A 122 4.65 13.94 -8.43
N GLY A 123 4.43 14.75 -9.47
CA GLY A 123 3.41 15.79 -9.47
C GLY A 123 3.68 16.97 -8.52
N LYS A 124 2.64 17.76 -8.25
CA LYS A 124 2.73 18.93 -7.37
C LYS A 124 2.92 18.53 -5.91
N SER A 125 2.17 17.52 -5.44
CA SER A 125 2.26 17.01 -4.06
C SER A 125 3.68 16.54 -3.73
N GLY A 126 4.34 15.82 -4.65
CA GLY A 126 5.73 15.39 -4.49
C GLY A 126 6.71 16.54 -4.32
N ARG A 127 6.60 17.60 -5.14
CA ARG A 127 7.44 18.80 -5.00
C ARG A 127 7.21 19.53 -3.68
N ASP A 128 5.94 19.71 -3.29
CA ASP A 128 5.58 20.37 -2.03
C ASP A 128 6.08 19.58 -0.81
N PHE A 129 6.06 18.24 -0.90
CA PHE A 129 6.62 17.34 0.12
C PHE A 129 8.13 17.50 0.27
N LEU A 130 8.89 17.43 -0.84
CA LEU A 130 10.34 17.63 -0.81
C LEU A 130 10.71 19.02 -0.28
N GLN A 131 9.99 20.07 -0.71
CA GLN A 131 10.22 21.42 -0.22
C GLN A 131 9.97 21.54 1.29
N THR A 132 8.86 20.98 1.78
CA THR A 132 8.54 21.01 3.21
C THR A 132 9.63 20.32 4.04
N TRP A 133 10.15 19.19 3.54
CA TRP A 133 11.23 18.48 4.23
C TRP A 133 12.53 19.30 4.21
N HIS A 134 12.89 19.89 3.07
CA HIS A 134 14.04 20.79 2.95
C HIS A 134 13.96 21.95 3.95
N ASP A 135 12.82 22.61 4.06
CA ASP A 135 12.65 23.75 4.95
C ASP A 135 12.84 23.38 6.44
N LEU A 136 12.45 22.16 6.81
CA LEU A 136 12.54 21.67 8.19
C LEU A 136 13.95 21.18 8.56
N THR A 137 14.67 20.56 7.63
CA THR A 137 15.98 19.93 7.92
C THR A 137 17.18 20.68 7.35
N GLY A 138 16.98 21.52 6.33
CA GLY A 138 18.06 22.11 5.53
C GLY A 138 18.75 21.11 4.59
N ALA A 139 18.22 19.88 4.45
CA ALA A 139 18.84 18.84 3.64
C ALA A 139 18.69 19.09 2.14
N ARG A 140 19.64 18.62 1.34
CA ARG A 140 19.48 18.52 -0.12
C ARG A 140 18.76 17.22 -0.43
N LEU A 141 17.51 17.30 -0.91
CA LEU A 141 16.69 16.12 -1.14
C LEU A 141 16.77 15.61 -2.57
N ALA A 142 16.79 14.29 -2.74
CA ALA A 142 16.52 13.63 -4.01
C ALA A 142 15.52 12.47 -3.82
N ALA A 143 14.59 12.31 -4.76
CA ALA A 143 13.58 11.26 -4.72
C ALA A 143 13.10 10.92 -6.14
N SER A 144 12.30 9.86 -6.28
CA SER A 144 11.83 9.38 -7.58
C SER A 144 10.46 9.95 -7.97
N THR A 145 10.23 10.19 -9.26
CA THR A 145 8.90 10.42 -9.85
C THR A 145 8.30 9.15 -10.48
N THR A 146 9.08 8.08 -10.54
CA THR A 146 8.73 6.78 -11.16
C THR A 146 8.84 5.64 -10.14
N LEU A 147 8.59 4.40 -10.57
CA LEU A 147 8.72 3.22 -9.71
C LEU A 147 10.21 2.93 -9.42
N ILE A 148 10.54 2.61 -8.16
CA ILE A 148 11.88 2.19 -7.75
C ILE A 148 11.94 0.68 -7.57
N GLY A 149 12.98 0.04 -8.11
CA GLY A 149 13.26 -1.38 -7.99
C GLY A 149 13.49 -2.06 -9.33
N GLN A 150 12.92 -3.26 -9.51
CA GLN A 150 13.20 -4.15 -10.63
C GLN A 150 12.72 -3.60 -11.98
N ALA A 151 13.62 -3.57 -12.97
CA ALA A 151 13.35 -3.09 -14.33
C ALA A 151 12.31 -3.92 -15.08
N ALA A 152 12.30 -5.24 -14.88
CA ALA A 152 11.29 -6.13 -15.47
C ALA A 152 9.86 -5.84 -14.97
N LEU A 153 9.72 -5.17 -13.81
CA LEU A 153 8.45 -4.73 -13.25
C LEU A 153 8.14 -3.25 -13.55
N GLY A 154 8.93 -2.62 -14.43
CA GLY A 154 8.79 -1.19 -14.78
C GLY A 154 9.46 -0.23 -13.80
N GLY A 155 10.27 -0.73 -12.87
CA GLY A 155 11.06 0.07 -11.93
C GLY A 155 12.41 0.52 -12.50
N ASN A 156 13.06 1.43 -11.79
CA ASN A 156 14.46 1.79 -11.97
C ASN A 156 15.07 2.18 -10.61
N TRP A 157 16.26 2.78 -10.59
CA TRP A 157 16.90 3.23 -9.35
C TRP A 157 17.19 4.74 -9.36
N ASP A 158 16.50 5.47 -10.24
CA ASP A 158 16.76 6.87 -10.51
C ASP A 158 15.96 7.77 -9.54
N LEU A 159 16.70 8.64 -8.85
CA LEU A 159 16.13 9.71 -8.03
C LEU A 159 16.14 11.00 -8.84
N ASP A 160 15.19 11.09 -9.76
CA ASP A 160 15.11 12.06 -10.87
C ASP A 160 14.55 13.44 -10.49
N ALA A 161 14.12 13.62 -9.24
CA ALA A 161 13.63 14.90 -8.73
C ALA A 161 14.42 15.38 -7.50
N GLY A 162 14.57 16.70 -7.39
CA GLY A 162 15.32 17.35 -6.31
C GLY A 162 16.75 17.74 -6.71
N ASP A 163 17.71 17.59 -5.80
CA ASP A 163 19.12 17.93 -6.00
C ASP A 163 19.87 16.80 -6.72
N ARG A 164 20.27 17.08 -7.96
CA ARG A 164 21.03 16.15 -8.82
C ARG A 164 22.38 15.72 -8.24
N HIS A 165 23.04 16.52 -7.39
CA HIS A 165 24.31 16.13 -6.79
C HIS A 165 24.11 15.09 -5.70
N ALA A 166 23.01 15.20 -4.94
CA ALA A 166 22.62 14.18 -3.97
C ALA A 166 22.30 12.86 -4.71
N ALA A 167 21.56 12.93 -5.82
CA ALA A 167 21.16 11.78 -6.62
C ALA A 167 22.33 11.00 -7.27
N ALA A 168 23.53 11.59 -7.38
CA ALA A 168 24.68 10.97 -8.04
C ALA A 168 25.36 9.83 -7.23
N GLN A 169 25.01 9.67 -5.96
CA GLN A 169 25.65 8.69 -5.07
C GLN A 169 24.58 7.80 -4.44
N LEU A 170 24.19 6.72 -5.13
CA LEU A 170 23.15 5.80 -4.69
C LEU A 170 23.60 4.88 -3.55
N ALA A 171 22.64 4.40 -2.76
CA ALA A 171 22.86 3.54 -1.59
C ALA A 171 23.29 2.11 -1.96
N PHE A 172 22.92 1.67 -3.17
CA PHE A 172 22.94 0.27 -3.56
C PHE A 172 23.92 0.02 -4.72
N THR A 173 24.59 -1.12 -4.68
CA THR A 173 25.52 -1.54 -5.73
C THR A 173 24.81 -1.82 -7.05
N PRO A 174 25.48 -1.64 -8.21
CA PRO A 174 24.91 -2.02 -9.50
C PRO A 174 24.51 -3.49 -9.60
N ALA A 175 25.15 -4.38 -8.82
CA ALA A 175 24.78 -5.78 -8.75
C ALA A 175 23.38 -5.96 -8.14
N LEU A 176 23.15 -5.39 -6.95
CA LEU A 176 21.84 -5.43 -6.30
C LEU A 176 20.75 -4.79 -7.18
N GLN A 177 21.06 -3.64 -7.80
CA GLN A 177 20.11 -2.94 -8.66
C GLN A 177 19.58 -3.82 -9.82
N ARG A 178 20.39 -4.77 -10.30
CA ARG A 178 19.99 -5.74 -11.34
C ARG A 178 19.24 -6.96 -10.79
N THR A 179 19.50 -7.35 -9.56
CA THR A 179 19.01 -8.63 -9.00
C THR A 179 17.86 -8.50 -8.01
N TYR A 180 17.60 -7.31 -7.49
CA TYR A 180 16.49 -7.08 -6.56
C TYR A 180 15.15 -7.49 -7.22
N PRO A 181 14.32 -8.30 -6.57
CA PRO A 181 13.16 -8.92 -7.22
C PRO A 181 11.90 -8.03 -7.22
N GLY A 182 11.87 -6.96 -6.43
CA GLY A 182 10.64 -6.23 -6.14
C GLY A 182 10.63 -4.77 -6.61
N LEU A 183 9.54 -4.09 -6.28
CA LEU A 183 9.39 -2.64 -6.36
C LEU A 183 9.13 -2.08 -4.96
N PHE A 184 9.41 -0.79 -4.75
CA PHE A 184 9.12 -0.09 -3.50
C PHE A 184 7.67 0.45 -3.47
N VAL A 185 6.71 -0.36 -3.94
CA VAL A 185 5.26 -0.09 -3.93
C VAL A 185 4.60 -0.86 -2.81
N GLY A 186 3.50 -0.34 -2.24
CA GLY A 186 2.71 -1.06 -1.25
C GLY A 186 2.26 -2.42 -1.78
N THR A 187 2.26 -3.40 -0.91
CA THR A 187 1.93 -4.80 -1.18
C THR A 187 0.52 -5.14 -0.70
N VAL A 188 0.02 -6.34 -1.05
CA VAL A 188 -1.22 -6.86 -0.48
C VAL A 188 -1.12 -6.94 1.05
N ALA A 189 0.04 -7.31 1.60
CA ALA A 189 0.26 -7.39 3.04
C ALA A 189 0.15 -6.00 3.72
N ASP A 190 0.68 -4.95 3.08
CA ASP A 190 0.56 -3.58 3.60
C ASP A 190 -0.89 -3.11 3.62
N LEU A 191 -1.65 -3.46 2.58
CA LEU A 191 -3.08 -3.15 2.50
C LEU A 191 -3.89 -3.91 3.56
N VAL A 192 -3.58 -5.19 3.78
CA VAL A 192 -4.17 -6.00 4.86
C VAL A 192 -3.91 -5.36 6.22
N ALA A 193 -2.66 -4.93 6.48
CA ALA A 193 -2.30 -4.26 7.73
C ALA A 193 -3.04 -2.92 7.89
N ALA A 194 -3.15 -2.12 6.84
CA ALA A 194 -3.87 -0.85 6.86
C ALA A 194 -5.36 -1.01 7.17
N ILE A 195 -6.01 -2.05 6.60
CA ILE A 195 -7.42 -2.35 6.89
C ILE A 195 -7.58 -2.83 8.34
N ASN A 196 -6.69 -3.68 8.84
CA ASN A 196 -6.73 -4.11 10.24
C ASN A 196 -6.54 -2.95 11.21
N ALA A 197 -5.68 -1.97 10.88
CA ALA A 197 -5.52 -0.75 11.66
C ALA A 197 -6.81 0.09 11.68
N ALA A 198 -7.47 0.28 10.52
CA ALA A 198 -8.75 0.98 10.45
C ALA A 198 -9.86 0.25 11.23
N ASN A 199 -9.88 -1.08 11.18
CA ASN A 199 -10.83 -1.89 11.95
C ASN A 199 -10.60 -1.83 13.47
N ALA A 200 -9.42 -1.38 13.94
CA ALA A 200 -9.15 -1.21 15.36
C ALA A 200 -9.86 0.02 15.96
N ASP A 201 -10.23 1.00 15.13
CA ASP A 201 -11.10 2.14 15.49
C ASP A 201 -12.20 2.32 14.43
N PRO A 202 -13.23 1.45 14.42
CA PRO A 202 -14.20 1.41 13.33
C PRO A 202 -15.12 2.64 13.26
N VAL A 203 -15.11 3.50 14.29
CA VAL A 203 -15.96 4.70 14.36
C VAL A 203 -15.30 5.89 13.67
N SER A 204 -14.00 6.08 13.89
CA SER A 204 -13.25 7.16 13.25
C SER A 204 -13.10 6.89 11.75
N PRO A 205 -13.25 7.92 10.89
CA PRO A 205 -13.04 7.74 9.46
C PRO A 205 -11.56 7.58 9.13
N ASP A 206 -11.20 6.47 8.50
CA ASP A 206 -9.86 6.21 7.97
C ASP A 206 -9.77 6.43 6.45
N VAL A 207 -8.58 6.82 5.99
CA VAL A 207 -8.28 6.99 4.55
C VAL A 207 -7.05 6.18 4.18
N ILE A 208 -7.26 5.12 3.41
CA ILE A 208 -6.23 4.25 2.85
C ILE A 208 -5.98 4.69 1.41
N THR A 209 -4.78 5.22 1.13
CA THR A 209 -4.40 5.66 -0.22
C THR A 209 -3.38 4.70 -0.82
N LEU A 210 -3.74 4.07 -1.93
CA LEU A 210 -2.87 3.17 -2.67
C LEU A 210 -1.85 3.95 -3.50
N ASN A 211 -0.73 3.30 -3.78
CA ASN A 211 0.24 3.79 -4.76
C ASN A 211 -0.44 3.91 -6.13
N PRO A 212 -0.20 4.96 -6.92
CA PRO A 212 -0.87 5.10 -8.20
C PRO A 212 -0.49 4.04 -9.24
N GLY A 213 -1.51 3.49 -9.90
CA GLY A 213 -1.36 2.59 -11.06
C GLY A 213 -0.66 1.26 -10.76
N VAL A 214 -0.70 0.78 -9.51
CA VAL A 214 -0.05 -0.48 -9.12
C VAL A 214 -1.04 -1.65 -9.22
N THR A 215 -0.57 -2.80 -9.68
CA THR A 215 -1.34 -4.05 -9.59
C THR A 215 -1.00 -4.79 -8.31
N PHE A 216 -1.97 -4.91 -7.42
CA PHE A 216 -1.95 -5.79 -6.26
C PHE A 216 -2.40 -7.18 -6.72
N ASN A 217 -1.46 -8.11 -6.88
CA ASN A 217 -1.75 -9.49 -7.25
C ASN A 217 -2.04 -10.31 -5.99
N PHE A 218 -3.28 -10.75 -5.82
CA PHE A 218 -3.74 -11.57 -4.70
C PHE A 218 -3.57 -13.05 -5.04
N THR A 219 -2.64 -13.73 -4.37
CA THR A 219 -2.35 -15.15 -4.58
C THR A 219 -3.05 -16.07 -3.59
N SER A 220 -3.64 -15.52 -2.53
CA SER A 220 -4.38 -16.25 -1.50
C SER A 220 -5.35 -15.32 -0.77
N ALA A 221 -6.35 -15.89 -0.10
CA ALA A 221 -7.20 -15.16 0.83
C ALA A 221 -6.38 -14.70 2.06
N ALA A 222 -6.69 -13.52 2.58
CA ALA A 222 -6.16 -13.01 3.84
C ALA A 222 -6.86 -13.63 5.05
N GLU A 223 -8.17 -13.89 4.93
CA GLU A 223 -8.97 -14.54 5.95
C GLU A 223 -10.13 -15.35 5.34
N THR A 224 -10.87 -16.07 6.17
CA THR A 224 -12.10 -16.76 5.78
C THR A 224 -13.18 -16.45 6.80
N ASN A 225 -14.20 -15.71 6.38
CA ASN A 225 -15.39 -15.47 7.18
C ASN A 225 -16.29 -16.72 7.14
N ALA A 226 -16.87 -17.09 8.27
CA ALA A 226 -17.67 -18.31 8.39
C ALA A 226 -18.97 -18.28 7.57
N PHE A 227 -19.52 -17.10 7.29
CA PHE A 227 -20.77 -16.89 6.58
C PHE A 227 -20.57 -16.45 5.13
N PHE A 228 -19.57 -15.61 4.89
CA PHE A 228 -19.29 -15.00 3.59
C PHE A 228 -18.09 -15.63 2.86
N GLY A 229 -17.47 -16.66 3.44
CA GLY A 229 -16.39 -17.41 2.80
C GLY A 229 -15.03 -16.67 2.76
N PRO A 230 -14.11 -17.12 1.88
CA PRO A 230 -12.75 -16.58 1.77
C PRO A 230 -12.70 -15.14 1.25
N LEU A 231 -11.88 -14.30 1.88
CA LEU A 231 -11.71 -12.88 1.56
C LEU A 231 -10.25 -12.56 1.24
N GLY A 232 -10.01 -11.84 0.15
CA GLY A 232 -8.67 -11.36 -0.26
C GLY A 232 -8.12 -10.29 0.67
N LEU A 233 -8.98 -9.58 1.39
CA LEU A 233 -8.66 -8.58 2.41
C LEU A 233 -9.50 -8.84 3.66
N PRO A 234 -9.08 -8.35 4.84
CA PRO A 234 -9.93 -8.38 6.02
C PRO A 234 -11.25 -7.66 5.76
N ALA A 235 -12.35 -8.15 6.35
CA ALA A 235 -13.64 -7.48 6.27
C ALA A 235 -13.54 -6.03 6.78
N ILE A 236 -14.12 -5.09 6.05
CA ILE A 236 -14.14 -3.66 6.43
C ILE A 236 -15.38 -3.39 7.27
N ILE A 237 -15.18 -3.27 8.58
CA ILE A 237 -16.29 -3.13 9.55
C ILE A 237 -16.54 -1.69 9.99
N GLY A 238 -15.64 -0.76 9.66
CA GLY A 238 -15.68 0.64 10.08
C GLY A 238 -15.88 1.64 8.95
N ASN A 239 -15.73 2.92 9.29
CA ASN A 239 -15.74 4.02 8.34
C ASN A 239 -14.41 4.09 7.60
N THR A 240 -14.39 3.77 6.30
CA THR A 240 -13.13 3.68 5.55
C THR A 240 -13.26 4.22 4.14
N THR A 241 -12.30 5.04 3.73
CA THR A 241 -12.12 5.47 2.34
C THR A 241 -10.89 4.81 1.75
N ILE A 242 -11.05 4.06 0.66
CA ILE A 242 -9.94 3.52 -0.15
C ILE A 242 -9.81 4.37 -1.42
N VAL A 243 -8.67 5.07 -1.53
CA VAL A 243 -8.29 5.82 -2.73
C VAL A 243 -7.38 4.94 -3.56
N GLY A 244 -7.93 4.35 -4.62
CA GLY A 244 -7.26 3.38 -5.48
C GLY A 244 -6.17 3.99 -6.37
N SER A 245 -6.26 5.28 -6.70
CA SER A 245 -5.25 6.00 -7.50
C SER A 245 -4.98 5.33 -8.88
N GLY A 246 -5.98 4.70 -9.48
CA GLY A 246 -5.86 3.95 -10.73
C GLY A 246 -5.24 2.55 -10.59
N SER A 247 -5.06 2.05 -9.37
CA SER A 247 -4.53 0.72 -9.11
C SER A 247 -5.50 -0.40 -9.50
N THR A 248 -4.98 -1.62 -9.52
CA THR A 248 -5.73 -2.83 -9.83
C THR A 248 -5.60 -3.84 -8.69
N PHE A 249 -6.72 -4.35 -8.19
CA PHE A 249 -6.76 -5.61 -7.45
C PHE A 249 -7.05 -6.73 -8.44
N GLN A 250 -6.09 -7.66 -8.54
CA GLN A 250 -6.18 -8.80 -9.43
C GLN A 250 -6.04 -10.07 -8.62
N ARG A 251 -6.99 -11.01 -8.76
CA ARG A 251 -6.83 -12.35 -8.23
C ARG A 251 -5.98 -13.16 -9.20
N ASP A 252 -4.96 -13.83 -8.69
CA ASP A 252 -4.17 -14.75 -9.49
C ASP A 252 -5.07 -15.92 -9.95
N ALA A 253 -5.04 -16.25 -11.24
CA ALA A 253 -5.90 -17.28 -11.82
C ALA A 253 -5.65 -18.68 -11.22
N SER A 254 -4.44 -18.91 -10.68
CA SER A 254 -4.07 -20.16 -10.01
C SER A 254 -4.46 -20.21 -8.53
N ALA A 255 -4.85 -19.06 -7.95
CA ALA A 255 -5.27 -19.00 -6.56
C ALA A 255 -6.62 -19.70 -6.35
N SER A 256 -6.87 -20.16 -5.12
CA SER A 256 -8.20 -20.60 -4.69
C SER A 256 -9.23 -19.46 -4.84
N ALA A 257 -10.52 -19.82 -4.85
CA ALA A 257 -11.60 -18.84 -4.91
C ALA A 257 -11.63 -17.95 -3.66
N PHE A 258 -11.72 -16.64 -3.86
CA PHE A 258 -12.05 -15.62 -2.87
C PHE A 258 -12.53 -14.35 -3.57
N ARG A 259 -13.41 -13.60 -2.89
CA ARG A 259 -13.75 -12.22 -3.26
C ARG A 259 -12.73 -11.25 -2.67
N PHE A 260 -12.64 -10.02 -3.16
CA PHE A 260 -11.68 -9.06 -2.61
C PHE A 260 -12.16 -8.46 -1.29
N LEU A 261 -13.44 -8.06 -1.25
CA LEU A 261 -13.95 -7.16 -0.22
C LEU A 261 -15.26 -7.69 0.37
N LEU A 262 -15.34 -7.68 1.70
CA LEU A 262 -16.57 -7.73 2.48
C LEU A 262 -16.68 -6.43 3.26
N THR A 263 -17.82 -5.75 3.22
CA THR A 263 -18.06 -4.52 4.00
C THR A 263 -19.31 -4.65 4.86
N GLY A 264 -19.29 -4.06 6.06
CA GLY A 264 -20.43 -4.07 6.97
C GLY A 264 -20.46 -5.30 7.88
N GLY A 265 -21.62 -5.95 8.00
CA GLY A 265 -21.87 -7.08 8.88
C GLY A 265 -21.00 -8.31 8.59
N LEU A 266 -20.53 -8.97 9.66
CA LEU A 266 -19.78 -10.23 9.59
C LEU A 266 -20.66 -11.47 9.56
N THR A 267 -21.98 -11.29 9.72
CA THR A 267 -23.04 -12.29 9.56
C THR A 267 -24.24 -11.65 8.84
N ALA A 268 -25.25 -12.43 8.48
CA ALA A 268 -26.53 -11.89 7.98
C ALA A 268 -27.42 -11.27 9.07
N ALA A 269 -27.09 -11.45 10.36
CA ALA A 269 -27.95 -11.01 11.46
C ALA A 269 -27.73 -9.55 11.87
N GLU A 270 -26.49 -9.08 11.81
CA GLU A 270 -26.08 -7.80 12.42
C GLU A 270 -25.14 -7.03 11.48
N SER A 271 -25.47 -5.76 11.24
CA SER A 271 -24.59 -4.82 10.54
C SER A 271 -23.69 -4.07 11.50
N THR A 272 -22.48 -3.76 11.04
CA THR A 272 -21.57 -2.86 11.78
C THR A 272 -21.81 -1.38 11.47
N ASN A 273 -22.79 -1.06 10.60
CA ASN A 273 -23.02 0.29 10.07
C ASN A 273 -21.76 0.88 9.39
N ALA A 274 -20.91 0.04 8.79
CA ALA A 274 -19.74 0.48 8.05
C ALA A 274 -20.16 1.44 6.92
N ASN A 275 -19.46 2.57 6.82
CA ASN A 275 -19.57 3.50 5.70
C ASN A 275 -18.28 3.48 4.90
N VAL A 276 -18.32 2.78 3.75
CA VAL A 276 -17.14 2.52 2.93
C VAL A 276 -17.25 3.29 1.62
N THR A 277 -16.20 4.05 1.30
CA THR A 277 -16.03 4.69 -0.01
C THR A 277 -14.82 4.12 -0.71
N ILE A 278 -14.96 3.71 -1.96
CA ILE A 278 -13.85 3.24 -2.81
C ILE A 278 -13.81 4.11 -4.06
N SER A 279 -12.63 4.60 -4.43
CA SER A 279 -12.48 5.46 -5.61
C SER A 279 -11.30 5.03 -6.49
N ASP A 280 -11.43 5.22 -7.81
CA ASP A 280 -10.35 5.08 -8.81
C ASP A 280 -9.61 3.73 -8.72
N LEU A 281 -10.35 2.62 -8.76
CA LEU A 281 -9.80 1.27 -8.58
C LEU A 281 -10.34 0.28 -9.60
N THR A 282 -9.49 -0.61 -10.11
CA THR A 282 -9.92 -1.77 -10.90
C THR A 282 -9.99 -3.01 -10.02
N LEU A 283 -11.10 -3.74 -10.03
CA LEU A 283 -11.26 -5.04 -9.36
C LEU A 283 -11.50 -6.13 -10.42
N THR A 284 -10.60 -7.11 -10.51
CA THR A 284 -10.70 -8.13 -11.56
C THR A 284 -10.27 -9.53 -11.15
N GLY A 285 -10.99 -10.54 -11.66
CA GLY A 285 -10.71 -11.95 -11.41
C GLY A 285 -11.19 -12.48 -10.06
N GLY A 286 -11.83 -11.64 -9.23
CA GLY A 286 -12.42 -12.05 -7.96
C GLY A 286 -13.42 -13.19 -8.16
N PHE A 287 -13.44 -14.15 -7.24
CA PHE A 287 -14.29 -15.33 -7.36
C PHE A 287 -14.91 -15.73 -6.01
N ALA A 288 -16.21 -15.49 -5.85
CA ALA A 288 -17.00 -16.02 -4.75
C ALA A 288 -17.42 -17.47 -5.07
N GLY A 289 -16.55 -18.42 -4.75
CA GLY A 289 -16.73 -19.84 -5.05
C GLY A 289 -17.29 -20.68 -3.89
N GLY A 290 -17.96 -20.04 -2.92
CA GLY A 290 -18.61 -20.74 -1.81
C GLY A 290 -19.74 -21.67 -2.26
N VAL A 291 -20.36 -22.35 -1.30
CA VAL A 291 -21.51 -23.23 -1.54
C VAL A 291 -22.62 -22.86 -0.58
N GLY A 292 -23.66 -22.22 -1.12
CA GLY A 292 -24.89 -21.86 -0.44
C GLY A 292 -24.81 -20.60 0.43
N GLY A 293 -25.91 -19.85 0.42
CA GLY A 293 -26.07 -18.62 1.20
C GLY A 293 -25.29 -17.46 0.59
N SER A 294 -24.72 -16.59 1.41
CA SER A 294 -23.97 -15.40 0.92
C SER A 294 -22.48 -15.66 0.67
N ALA A 295 -22.03 -16.91 0.75
CA ALA A 295 -20.64 -17.32 0.54
C ALA A 295 -20.27 -17.46 -0.95
N ASP A 296 -21.27 -17.50 -1.81
CA ASP A 296 -21.20 -17.62 -3.27
C ASP A 296 -21.54 -16.33 -4.03
N ASP A 297 -21.92 -15.28 -3.32
CA ASP A 297 -22.30 -13.99 -3.90
C ASP A 297 -21.16 -12.98 -3.99
N GLY A 298 -21.29 -12.02 -4.90
CA GLY A 298 -20.43 -10.82 -4.88
C GLY A 298 -18.99 -11.15 -5.25
N GLY A 299 -18.75 -11.54 -6.50
CA GLY A 299 -17.45 -12.04 -6.94
C GLY A 299 -16.26 -11.11 -6.67
N ALA A 300 -16.47 -9.79 -6.72
CA ALA A 300 -15.48 -8.81 -6.27
C ALA A 300 -15.78 -8.28 -4.87
N ILE A 301 -17.02 -7.83 -4.65
CA ILE A 301 -17.45 -7.12 -3.44
C ILE A 301 -18.75 -7.73 -2.92
N PHE A 302 -18.80 -7.97 -1.61
CA PHE A 302 -20.04 -8.18 -0.88
C PHE A 302 -20.25 -7.06 0.16
N ASN A 303 -21.37 -6.36 0.11
CA ASN A 303 -21.78 -5.39 1.13
C ASN A 303 -22.92 -5.96 1.97
N SER A 304 -22.67 -6.18 3.27
CA SER A 304 -23.62 -6.76 4.22
C SER A 304 -24.18 -5.67 5.15
N GLY A 305 -25.37 -5.16 4.85
CA GLY A 305 -26.06 -4.15 5.67
C GLY A 305 -25.29 -2.83 5.85
N GLY A 306 -24.22 -2.59 5.09
CA GLY A 306 -23.39 -1.39 5.14
C GLY A 306 -23.81 -0.33 4.12
N THR A 307 -23.16 0.83 4.19
CA THR A 307 -23.26 1.88 3.18
C THR A 307 -22.00 1.84 2.32
N LEU A 308 -22.13 1.44 1.05
CA LEU A 308 -21.03 1.34 0.10
C LEU A 308 -21.17 2.39 -1.01
N THR A 309 -20.13 3.20 -1.18
CA THR A 309 -20.02 4.18 -2.27
C THR A 309 -18.84 3.85 -3.18
N LEU A 310 -19.11 3.69 -4.48
CA LEU A 310 -18.12 3.35 -5.50
C LEU A 310 -18.00 4.48 -6.52
N ASN A 311 -16.82 5.09 -6.64
CA ASN A 311 -16.56 6.22 -7.54
C ASN A 311 -15.46 5.90 -8.55
N ASN A 312 -15.77 5.91 -9.85
CA ASN A 312 -14.79 5.67 -10.91
C ASN A 312 -14.07 4.32 -10.82
N LEU A 313 -14.79 3.25 -10.47
CA LEU A 313 -14.21 1.90 -10.48
C LEU A 313 -14.31 1.26 -11.87
N THR A 314 -13.48 0.25 -12.09
CA THR A 314 -13.70 -0.77 -13.13
C THR A 314 -13.83 -2.13 -12.47
N ILE A 315 -15.01 -2.73 -12.47
CA ILE A 315 -15.27 -4.05 -11.87
C ILE A 315 -15.53 -5.02 -13.01
N THR A 316 -14.56 -5.89 -13.30
CA THR A 316 -14.60 -6.72 -14.50
C THR A 316 -14.04 -8.12 -14.33
N ALA A 317 -14.60 -9.09 -15.05
CA ALA A 317 -14.14 -10.48 -15.03
C ALA A 317 -14.15 -11.11 -13.63
N ASN A 318 -15.13 -10.73 -12.80
CA ASN A 318 -15.37 -11.35 -11.51
C ASN A 318 -16.48 -12.40 -11.64
N THR A 319 -16.43 -13.40 -10.78
CA THR A 319 -17.37 -14.54 -10.81
C THR A 319 -18.00 -14.73 -9.43
N ALA A 320 -19.31 -14.94 -9.40
CA ALA A 320 -20.07 -15.44 -8.27
C ALA A 320 -20.68 -16.79 -8.67
N ASN A 321 -20.76 -17.72 -7.72
CA ASN A 321 -21.45 -18.98 -7.96
C ASN A 321 -22.97 -18.80 -7.98
N ASP A 322 -23.50 -17.79 -7.27
CA ASP A 322 -24.94 -17.51 -7.19
C ASP A 322 -25.26 -16.09 -7.67
N ASP A 323 -25.21 -15.07 -6.80
CA ASP A 323 -25.65 -13.71 -7.14
C ASP A 323 -24.53 -12.68 -7.29
N GLY A 324 -24.77 -11.68 -8.15
CA GLY A 324 -23.95 -10.48 -8.19
C GLY A 324 -22.49 -10.77 -8.56
N GLY A 325 -22.25 -11.29 -9.78
CA GLY A 325 -20.93 -11.70 -10.25
C GLY A 325 -19.81 -10.67 -10.04
N GLY A 326 -20.14 -9.37 -10.06
CA GLY A 326 -19.25 -8.30 -9.62
C GLY A 326 -19.50 -7.88 -8.18
N ILE A 327 -20.74 -7.45 -7.90
CA ILE A 327 -21.13 -6.88 -6.61
C ILE A 327 -22.41 -7.57 -6.13
N ALA A 328 -22.45 -7.95 -4.86
CA ALA A 328 -23.67 -8.21 -4.13
C ALA A 328 -23.78 -7.22 -2.97
N SER A 329 -24.96 -6.63 -2.76
CA SER A 329 -25.23 -5.71 -1.66
C SER A 329 -26.54 -6.08 -1.00
N VAL A 330 -26.45 -6.77 0.13
CA VAL A 330 -27.57 -7.43 0.80
C VAL A 330 -27.75 -6.88 2.21
N GLY A 331 -29.00 -6.60 2.61
CA GLY A 331 -29.33 -6.17 3.97
C GLY A 331 -29.05 -7.24 5.02
N THR A 332 -28.85 -6.82 6.27
CA THR A 332 -28.88 -7.69 7.45
C THR A 332 -30.25 -7.63 8.12
N ALA A 333 -30.53 -8.56 9.03
CA ALA A 333 -31.82 -8.61 9.73
C ALA A 333 -32.16 -7.32 10.52
N ASP A 334 -31.14 -6.54 10.91
CA ASP A 334 -31.27 -5.29 11.65
C ASP A 334 -31.12 -4.04 10.79
N ARG A 335 -30.70 -4.17 9.52
CA ARG A 335 -30.35 -3.01 8.69
C ARG A 335 -30.33 -3.27 7.19
N ALA A 336 -30.97 -2.37 6.45
CA ALA A 336 -30.87 -2.34 5.01
C ALA A 336 -29.48 -1.94 4.49
N ALA A 337 -29.01 -2.59 3.44
CA ALA A 337 -27.79 -2.20 2.74
C ALA A 337 -28.05 -1.02 1.79
N ALA A 338 -27.05 -0.16 1.63
CA ALA A 338 -27.08 0.95 0.68
C ALA A 338 -25.87 0.89 -0.25
N LEU A 339 -26.12 1.03 -1.55
CA LEU A 339 -25.10 1.03 -2.60
C LEU A 339 -25.27 2.27 -3.49
N THR A 340 -24.22 3.08 -3.59
CA THR A 340 -24.14 4.22 -4.51
C THR A 340 -22.99 4.02 -5.49
N ILE A 341 -23.27 4.12 -6.78
CA ILE A 341 -22.29 3.89 -7.84
C ILE A 341 -22.24 5.12 -8.75
N THR A 342 -21.07 5.74 -8.88
CA THR A 342 -20.84 6.91 -9.73
C THR A 342 -19.63 6.67 -10.64
N GLY A 343 -19.74 6.97 -11.93
CA GLY A 343 -18.62 6.90 -12.88
C GLY A 343 -17.97 5.53 -13.05
N THR A 344 -18.60 4.46 -12.58
CA THR A 344 -18.01 3.11 -12.50
C THR A 344 -18.45 2.25 -13.69
N THR A 345 -17.51 1.49 -14.26
CA THR A 345 -17.79 0.50 -15.30
C THR A 345 -17.87 -0.90 -14.69
N ILE A 346 -18.96 -1.62 -14.97
CA ILE A 346 -19.19 -2.99 -14.51
C ILE A 346 -19.44 -3.85 -15.75
N SER A 347 -18.50 -4.74 -16.08
CA SER A 347 -18.49 -5.48 -17.35
C SER A 347 -17.93 -6.87 -17.21
N ASN A 348 -18.38 -7.83 -18.02
CA ASN A 348 -17.82 -9.20 -18.06
C ASN A 348 -17.81 -9.92 -16.70
N ASN A 349 -18.69 -9.55 -15.78
CA ASN A 349 -18.85 -10.31 -14.54
C ASN A 349 -19.91 -11.39 -14.77
N ILE A 350 -19.75 -12.51 -14.09
CA ILE A 350 -20.57 -13.72 -14.28
C ILE A 350 -21.13 -14.14 -12.93
N ALA A 351 -22.43 -14.29 -12.85
CA ALA A 351 -23.09 -15.04 -11.78
C ALA A 351 -23.52 -16.38 -12.40
N ILE A 352 -23.02 -17.50 -11.87
CA ILE A 352 -23.17 -18.81 -12.52
C ILE A 352 -24.59 -19.33 -12.35
N GLY A 353 -25.21 -19.09 -11.19
CA GLY A 353 -26.56 -19.47 -10.83
C GLY A 353 -26.78 -20.98 -10.79
N ALA A 354 -27.20 -21.52 -9.66
CA ALA A 354 -27.63 -22.93 -9.57
C ALA A 354 -29.16 -23.08 -9.72
N SER A 355 -29.91 -21.98 -9.72
CA SER A 355 -31.37 -21.95 -9.64
C SER A 355 -32.01 -20.99 -10.65
N LEU A 356 -33.34 -21.03 -10.79
CA LEU A 356 -34.08 -20.20 -11.76
C LEU A 356 -34.43 -18.80 -11.20
N ASN A 357 -34.00 -18.47 -9.98
CA ASN A 357 -34.37 -17.25 -9.26
C ASN A 357 -33.20 -16.25 -9.11
N ASP A 358 -32.05 -16.52 -9.72
CA ASP A 358 -30.80 -15.87 -9.35
C ASP A 358 -30.65 -14.47 -10.02
N GLY A 359 -30.19 -13.51 -9.22
CA GLY A 359 -29.99 -12.08 -9.45
C GLY A 359 -28.78 -11.75 -10.34
N GLY A 360 -28.70 -10.48 -10.76
CA GLY A 360 -27.96 -10.06 -11.96
C GLY A 360 -26.49 -10.47 -12.06
N GLY A 361 -26.08 -10.88 -13.28
CA GLY A 361 -24.70 -11.33 -13.59
C GLY A 361 -23.57 -10.36 -13.20
N GLY A 362 -23.86 -9.06 -13.04
CA GLY A 362 -22.89 -8.05 -12.63
C GLY A 362 -23.14 -7.41 -11.27
N ILE A 363 -24.40 -7.16 -10.92
CA ILE A 363 -24.81 -6.50 -9.69
C ILE A 363 -26.07 -7.20 -9.20
N ASP A 364 -26.05 -7.58 -7.94
CA ASP A 364 -27.24 -7.91 -7.17
C ASP A 364 -27.39 -6.97 -5.96
N VAL A 365 -28.61 -6.51 -5.71
CA VAL A 365 -28.93 -5.59 -4.61
C VAL A 365 -30.25 -6.01 -3.98
N ASP A 366 -30.16 -6.69 -2.84
CA ASP A 366 -31.29 -6.85 -1.93
C ASP A 366 -31.15 -5.86 -0.76
N ALA A 367 -32.02 -4.85 -0.75
CA ALA A 367 -32.00 -3.88 0.33
C ALA A 367 -32.33 -4.52 1.69
N ASN A 368 -32.99 -5.68 1.73
CA ASN A 368 -33.32 -6.43 2.96
C ASN A 368 -32.66 -7.81 2.94
N THR A 369 -32.95 -8.67 3.91
CA THR A 369 -32.58 -10.09 3.84
C THR A 369 -33.56 -10.81 2.92
N ASP A 370 -33.05 -11.73 2.09
CA ASP A 370 -33.78 -12.52 1.06
C ASP A 370 -35.02 -13.30 1.54
N GLU A 371 -35.27 -13.35 2.85
CA GLU A 371 -36.48 -13.95 3.44
C GLU A 371 -37.18 -13.04 4.46
N GLY A 372 -37.29 -11.74 4.14
CA GLY A 372 -38.26 -10.85 4.76
C GLY A 372 -37.95 -10.45 6.20
N ALA A 373 -37.29 -9.30 6.37
CA ALA A 373 -37.26 -8.61 7.66
C ALA A 373 -37.05 -7.10 7.51
N LEU A 374 -38.11 -6.37 7.15
CA LEU A 374 -38.38 -5.01 7.66
C LEU A 374 -39.87 -4.83 8.01
N ALA A 375 -40.52 -5.92 8.44
CA ALA A 375 -41.85 -5.87 9.03
C ALA A 375 -41.76 -6.15 10.54
N GLN A 376 -41.12 -5.24 11.27
CA GLN A 376 -41.41 -4.86 12.68
C GLN A 376 -40.21 -4.10 13.27
N ARG A 377 -40.31 -2.77 13.34
CA ARG A 377 -40.29 -1.98 14.59
C ARG A 377 -40.82 -0.59 14.33
#